data_AF-C0PUD3-F1
#
_entry.id   AF-C0PUD3-F1
#
_cell.length_a   1.000
_cell.length_b   1.000
_cell.length_c   1.000
_cell.angle_alpha   90.00
_cell.angle_beta   90.00
_cell.angle_gamma   90.00
#
_symmetry.space_group_name_H-M   'P 1'
#
loop_
_entity.id
_entity.type
_entity.pdbx_description
1 polymer ?
#
loop_
_entity_poly.entity_id
_entity_poly.type
_entity_poly.pdbx_seq_one_letter_code
_entity_poly.pdbx_strand_id
1 'polypeptide(L)'
;MDTLPDVSQTCLEMAITWHLGRPQPDAIPLGHYQEQYFTESQAQEVIDKFRQELKEIEEHILTQNEGLELPYLFLLPSRIENSITI
;
A
#
# COMPACT_ATOMS: atom_id res chain seq x y z
N MET A 1 -10.00 -18.54 -29.31
CA MET A 1 -9.26 -17.27 -29.40
C MET A 1 -10.21 -16.09 -29.60
N ASP A 2 -11.40 -16.29 -30.17
CA ASP A 2 -12.38 -15.21 -30.46
C ASP A 2 -13.16 -14.65 -29.25
N THR A 3 -12.82 -15.07 -28.04
CA THR A 3 -13.45 -14.57 -26.79
C THR A 3 -12.49 -13.77 -25.93
N LEU A 4 -11.18 -13.91 -26.17
CA LEU A 4 -10.18 -13.09 -25.48
C LEU A 4 -10.16 -11.69 -26.10
N PRO A 5 -9.69 -10.68 -25.35
CA PRO A 5 -9.55 -9.34 -25.89
C PRO A 5 -8.65 -9.35 -27.13
N ASP A 6 -8.97 -8.49 -28.09
CA ASP A 6 -8.07 -8.30 -29.22
C ASP A 6 -6.76 -7.62 -28.78
N VAL A 7 -5.80 -7.52 -29.70
CA VAL A 7 -4.48 -6.95 -29.41
C VAL A 7 -4.58 -5.51 -28.91
N SER A 8 -5.48 -4.70 -29.47
CA SER A 8 -5.65 -3.31 -29.08
C SER A 8 -6.21 -3.21 -27.65
N GLN A 9 -7.25 -4.00 -27.36
CA GLN A 9 -7.85 -4.08 -26.03
C GLN A 9 -6.85 -4.56 -24.99
N THR A 10 -6.09 -5.63 -25.29
CA THR A 10 -5.05 -6.18 -24.41
C THR A 10 -3.98 -5.13 -24.11
N CYS A 11 -3.47 -4.44 -25.13
CA CYS A 11 -2.46 -3.40 -24.95
C CYS A 11 -2.96 -2.24 -24.07
N LEU A 12 -4.20 -1.81 -24.28
CA LEU A 12 -4.81 -0.74 -23.49
C LEU A 12 -5.00 -1.16 -22.02
N GLU A 13 -5.52 -2.36 -21.79
CA GLU A 13 -5.72 -2.90 -20.44
C GLU A 13 -4.39 -3.01 -19.69
N MET A 14 -3.36 -3.58 -20.32
CA MET A 14 -2.02 -3.67 -19.72
C MET A 14 -1.43 -2.29 -19.37
N ALA A 15 -1.62 -1.30 -20.24
CA ALA A 15 -1.13 0.06 -19.99
C ALA A 15 -1.86 0.71 -18.81
N ILE A 16 -3.19 0.57 -18.74
CA ILE A 16 -4.02 1.10 -17.65
C ILE A 16 -3.67 0.39 -16.33
N THR A 17 -3.62 -0.95 -16.32
CA THR A 17 -3.28 -1.72 -15.11
C THR A 17 -1.89 -1.37 -14.61
N TRP A 18 -0.91 -1.19 -15.49
CA TRP A 18 0.42 -0.73 -15.10
C TRP A 18 0.39 0.68 -14.51
N HIS A 19 -0.36 1.60 -15.12
CA HIS A 19 -0.45 2.98 -14.66
C HIS A 19 -1.12 3.10 -13.28
N LEU A 20 -2.18 2.33 -13.04
CA LEU A 20 -2.92 2.34 -11.78
C LEU A 20 -2.26 1.48 -10.68
N GLY A 21 -1.58 0.40 -11.04
CA GLY A 21 -1.02 -0.57 -10.09
C GLY A 21 0.44 -0.32 -9.69
N ARG A 22 1.13 0.62 -10.34
CA ARG A 22 2.51 0.98 -9.98
C ARG A 22 2.55 1.76 -8.65
N PRO A 23 3.64 1.63 -7.87
CA PRO A 23 3.88 2.52 -6.74
C PRO A 23 3.91 3.99 -7.18
N GLN A 24 3.20 4.85 -6.45
CA GLN A 24 3.26 6.30 -6.66
C GLN A 24 4.54 6.86 -6.01
N PRO A 25 5.34 7.70 -6.71
CA PRO A 25 6.59 8.24 -6.17
C PRO A 25 6.42 9.07 -4.90
N ASP A 26 5.25 9.67 -4.72
CA ASP A 26 4.84 10.57 -3.65
C ASP A 26 3.81 9.94 -2.71
N ALA A 27 3.62 8.62 -2.78
CA ALA A 27 2.75 7.86 -1.89
C ALA A 27 3.10 8.14 -0.42
N ILE A 28 2.07 8.43 0.39
CA ILE A 28 2.19 8.59 1.83
C ILE A 28 1.73 7.28 2.48
N PRO A 29 2.59 6.52 3.17
CA PRO A 29 2.18 5.25 3.78
C PRO A 29 1.17 5.45 4.91
N LEU A 30 0.37 4.43 5.19
CA LEU A 30 -0.62 4.42 6.27
C LEU A 30 -0.01 4.87 7.61
N GLY A 31 -0.72 5.75 8.32
CA GLY A 31 -0.28 6.29 9.60
C GLY A 31 0.81 7.36 9.51
N HIS A 32 1.26 7.72 8.31
CA HIS A 32 2.13 8.88 8.09
C HIS A 32 1.28 10.10 7.75
N TYR A 33 1.54 11.20 8.44
CA TYR A 33 0.81 12.46 8.28
C TYR A 33 1.83 13.56 8.00
N GLN A 34 1.69 14.24 6.86
CA GLN A 34 2.55 15.37 6.51
C GLN A 34 2.13 16.61 7.30
N GLU A 35 0.82 16.78 7.48
CA GLU A 35 0.22 17.86 8.24
C GLU A 35 0.10 17.53 9.72
N GLN A 36 0.40 18.52 10.57
CA GLN A 36 0.26 18.42 12.02
C GLN A 36 -1.05 19.08 12.46
N TYR A 37 -2.17 18.39 12.26
CA TYR A 37 -3.48 18.86 12.72
C TYR A 37 -3.64 18.75 14.23
N PHE A 38 -3.06 17.70 14.83
CA PHE A 38 -3.03 17.48 16.27
C PHE A 38 -1.69 17.93 16.86
N THR A 39 -1.75 18.81 17.83
CA THR A 39 -0.57 19.36 18.54
C THR A 39 -0.55 18.97 20.01
N GLU A 40 -1.66 18.44 20.51
CA GLU A 40 -1.84 17.93 21.84
C GLU A 40 -1.02 16.64 22.04
N SER A 41 -0.26 16.56 23.12
CA SER A 41 0.62 15.43 23.41
C SER A 41 -0.14 14.09 23.45
N GLN A 42 -1.34 14.06 24.01
CA GLN A 42 -2.15 12.84 24.09
C GLN A 42 -2.52 12.31 22.71
N ALA A 43 -2.84 13.19 21.75
CA ALA A 43 -3.16 12.77 20.38
C ALA A 43 -1.92 12.24 19.66
N GLN A 44 -0.75 12.88 19.88
CA GLN A 44 0.52 12.42 19.34
C GLN A 44 0.92 11.04 19.89
N GLU A 45 0.75 10.80 21.20
CA GLU A 45 0.99 9.50 21.83
C GLU A 45 0.14 8.38 21.22
N VAL A 46 -1.14 8.66 20.90
CA VAL A 46 -2.02 7.70 20.23
C VAL A 46 -1.56 7.41 18.80
N ILE A 47 -1.16 8.45 18.05
CA ILE A 47 -0.62 8.30 16.69
C ILE A 47 0.67 7.46 16.70
N ASP A 48 1.56 7.72 17.64
CA ASP A 48 2.82 6.98 17.75
C ASP A 48 2.59 5.51 18.14
N LYS A 49 1.63 5.26 19.03
CA LYS A 49 1.18 3.89 19.34
C LYS A 49 0.63 3.19 18.10
N PHE A 50 -0.23 3.86 17.32
CA PHE A 50 -0.75 3.30 16.08
C PHE A 50 0.37 2.94 15.08
N ARG A 51 1.36 3.82 14.91
CA ARG A 51 2.54 3.55 14.06
C ARG A 51 3.37 2.37 14.56
N GLN A 52 3.50 2.21 15.87
CA GLN A 52 4.21 1.09 16.45
C GLN A 52 3.49 -0.23 16.19
N GLU A 53 2.17 -0.28 16.38
CA GLU A 53 1.36 -1.46 16.08
C GLU A 53 1.40 -1.83 14.58
N LEU A 54 1.43 -0.83 13.68
CA LEU A 54 1.62 -1.07 12.24
C LEU A 54 2.98 -1.72 11.94
N LYS A 55 4.06 -1.33 12.62
CA LYS A 55 5.38 -1.96 12.43
C LYS A 55 5.37 -3.42 12.87
N GLU A 56 4.72 -3.72 13.98
CA GLU A 56 4.60 -5.11 14.48
C GLU A 56 3.80 -5.98 13.51
N ILE A 57 2.72 -5.44 12.92
CA ILE A 57 1.96 -6.12 11.87
C ILE A 57 2.82 -6.34 10.62
N GLU A 58 3.60 -5.34 10.21
CA GLU A 58 4.50 -5.44 9.06
C GLU A 58 5.54 -6.55 9.25
N GLU A 59 6.22 -6.58 10.40
CA GLU A 59 7.17 -7.64 10.76
C GLU A 59 6.50 -9.02 10.72
N HIS A 60 5.30 -9.14 11.29
CA HIS A 60 4.54 -10.39 11.27
C HIS A 60 4.22 -10.86 9.84
N ILE A 61 3.76 -9.96 8.97
CA ILE A 61 3.46 -10.26 7.57
C ILE A 61 4.74 -10.69 6.84
N LEU A 62 5.85 -9.98 7.03
CA LEU A 62 7.12 -10.33 6.40
C LEU A 62 7.58 -11.71 6.81
N THR A 63 7.59 -12.03 8.11
CA THR A 63 7.97 -13.35 8.62
C THR A 63 7.04 -14.45 8.12
N GLN A 64 5.73 -14.22 8.08
CA GLN A 64 4.79 -15.22 7.52
C GLN A 64 5.01 -15.49 6.03
N ASN A 65 5.50 -14.50 5.29
CA ASN A 65 5.77 -14.62 3.86
C ASN A 65 7.17 -15.15 3.53
N GLU A 66 8.03 -15.36 4.52
CA GLU A 66 9.37 -15.92 4.31
C GLU A 66 9.29 -17.32 3.68
N GLY A 67 9.97 -17.49 2.55
CA GLY A 67 10.04 -18.77 1.84
C GLY A 67 8.80 -19.13 1.00
N LEU A 68 7.77 -18.29 0.97
CA LEU A 68 6.63 -18.49 0.06
C LEU A 68 7.03 -18.15 -1.38
N GLU A 69 6.63 -19.01 -2.31
CA GLU A 69 6.83 -18.77 -3.76
C GLU A 69 6.07 -17.52 -4.23
N LEU A 70 4.89 -17.28 -3.64
CA LEU A 70 4.05 -16.12 -3.94
C LEU A 70 3.65 -15.41 -2.63
N PRO A 71 4.41 -14.38 -2.21
CA PRO A 71 4.12 -13.67 -0.98
C PRO A 71 2.91 -12.74 -1.13
N TYR A 72 2.05 -12.71 -0.12
CA TYR A 72 0.93 -11.79 -0.01
C TYR A 72 1.37 -10.48 0.66
N LEU A 73 1.56 -9.43 -0.14
CA LEU A 73 2.10 -8.14 0.32
C LEU A 73 1.14 -6.95 0.09
N PHE A 74 -0.10 -7.21 -0.33
CA PHE A 74 -1.08 -6.14 -0.62
C PHE A 74 -1.54 -5.39 0.63
N LEU A 75 -1.46 -6.03 1.80
CA LEU A 75 -1.80 -5.41 3.10
C LEU A 75 -0.57 -5.12 3.97
N LEU A 76 0.62 -5.07 3.36
CA LEU A 76 1.82 -4.64 4.08
C LEU A 76 1.68 -3.15 4.43
N PRO A 77 1.76 -2.72 5.71
CA PRO A 77 1.53 -1.33 6.09
C PRO A 77 2.34 -0.30 5.30
N SER A 78 3.62 -0.59 5.02
CA SER A 78 4.49 0.24 4.16
C SER A 78 4.06 0.33 2.68
N ARG A 79 3.15 -0.53 2.22
CA ARG A 79 2.59 -0.54 0.86
C ARG A 79 1.14 -0.06 0.77
N ILE A 80 0.50 0.22 1.90
CA ILE A 80 -0.84 0.81 1.94
C ILE A 80 -0.67 2.33 1.98
N GLU A 81 -1.30 3.03 1.04
CA GLU A 81 -1.37 4.49 1.08
C GLU A 81 -2.37 4.97 2.14
N ASN A 82 -2.10 6.14 2.72
CA ASN A 82 -2.92 6.75 3.77
C ASN A 82 -4.27 7.25 3.23
N SER A 83 -4.43 7.35 1.90
CA SER A 83 -5.64 7.77 1.21
C SER A 83 -5.70 7.19 -0.22
N ILE A 84 -6.78 7.47 -0.94
CA ILE A 84 -6.95 7.09 -2.35
C ILE A 84 -6.42 8.23 -3.23
N THR A 85 -5.33 7.98 -3.96
CA THR A 85 -4.58 8.97 -4.76
C THR A 85 -4.38 8.54 -6.23
N ILE A 86 -4.80 7.32 -6.59
CA ILE A 86 -4.73 6.73 -7.92
C ILE A 86 -6.02 5.97 -8.28
#